data_AF-A0A372NQR0-F1
#
_entry.id   AF-A0A372NQR0-F1
#
_cell.length_a   1.000
_cell.length_b   1.000
_cell.length_c   1.000
_cell.angle_alpha   90.00
_cell.angle_beta   90.00
_cell.angle_gamma   90.00
#
_symmetry.space_group_name_H-M   'P 1'
#
loop_
_entity.id
_entity.type
_entity.pdbx_description
1 polymer ?
#
loop_
_entity_poly.entity_id
_entity_poly.type
_entity_poly.pdbx_seq_one_letter_code
_entity_poly.pdbx_strand_id
1 'polypeptide(L)'
;MKAALHTEIMRLRLSIRELQDMIDQRTEGEREADEHTDYIFEVQQMLYRQLRCLFLQIAVEDDPVIRRFDEKLFRYRLAWLLYTKGVAAGFDEGD
;
A
#
# COMPACT_ATOMS: atom_id res chain seq x y z
N MET A 1 5.66 17.64 21.39
CA MET A 1 5.85 16.23 20.97
C MET A 1 4.60 15.63 20.32
N LYS A 2 3.45 15.55 21.01
CA LYS A 2 2.21 14.99 20.43
C LYS A 2 1.70 15.72 19.17
N ALA A 3 1.78 17.05 19.12
CA ALA A 3 1.34 17.83 17.96
C ALA A 3 2.19 17.58 16.70
N ALA A 4 3.52 17.50 16.83
CA ALA A 4 4.42 17.22 15.71
C ALA A 4 4.20 15.80 15.14
N LEU A 5 4.01 14.81 16.03
CA LEU A 5 3.69 13.44 15.63
C LEU A 5 2.37 13.35 14.88
N HIS A 6 1.33 14.05 15.37
CA HIS A 6 0.04 14.11 14.71
C HIS A 6 0.13 14.70 13.30
N THR A 7 0.86 15.81 13.14
CA THR A 7 1.10 16.43 11.83
C THR A 7 1.78 15.47 10.86
N GLU A 8 2.80 14.75 11.32
CA GLU A 8 3.52 13.81 10.48
C GLU A 8 2.66 12.60 10.06
N ILE A 9 1.87 12.06 10.99
CA ILE A 9 0.89 11.00 10.68
C ILE A 9 -0.10 11.47 9.62
N MET A 10 -0.63 12.69 9.74
CA MET A 10 -1.57 13.25 8.77
C MET A 10 -0.92 13.45 7.40
N ARG A 11 0.32 13.93 7.36
CA ARG A 11 1.10 14.09 6.13
C ARG A 11 1.29 12.75 5.41
N LEU A 12 1.76 11.73 6.13
CA LEU A 12 1.94 10.39 5.55
C LEU A 12 0.63 9.79 5.03
N ARG A 13 -0.47 9.95 5.77
CA ARG A 13 -1.78 9.47 5.33
C ARG A 13 -2.27 10.16 4.06
N LEU A 14 -2.01 11.46 3.92
CA LEU A 14 -2.36 12.19 2.70
C LEU A 14 -1.54 11.69 1.51
N SER A 15 -0.22 11.57 1.65
CA SER A 15 0.64 11.07 0.57
C SER A 15 0.31 9.63 0.18
N ILE A 16 0.01 8.75 1.14
CA ILE A 16 -0.43 7.38 0.85
C ILE A 16 -1.72 7.37 0.02
N ARG A 17 -2.65 8.27 0.32
CA ARG A 17 -3.92 8.40 -0.41
C ARG A 17 -3.69 8.90 -1.83
N GLU A 18 -2.88 9.93 -2.01
CA GLU A 18 -2.53 10.46 -3.33
C GLU A 18 -1.89 9.38 -4.21
N LEU A 19 -0.97 8.59 -3.66
CA LEU A 19 -0.37 7.46 -4.39
C LEU A 19 -1.40 6.35 -4.68
N GLN A 20 -2.36 6.10 -3.77
CA GLN A 20 -3.44 5.15 -4.03
C GLN A 20 -4.27 5.61 -5.23
N ASP A 21 -4.68 6.88 -5.24
CA ASP A 21 -5.48 7.45 -6.32
C ASP A 21 -4.73 7.37 -7.66
N MET A 22 -3.40 7.55 -7.66
CA MET A 22 -2.56 7.37 -8.86
C MET A 22 -2.47 5.92 -9.33
N ILE A 23 -2.36 4.95 -8.41
CA ILE A 23 -2.37 3.52 -8.73
C ILE A 23 -3.74 3.14 -9.31
N ASP A 24 -4.82 3.57 -8.67
CA ASP A 24 -6.18 3.25 -9.09
C ASP A 24 -6.45 3.82 -10.50
N GLN A 25 -6.09 5.08 -10.77
CA GLN A 25 -6.25 5.71 -12.10
C GLN A 25 -5.47 4.99 -13.21
N ARG A 26 -4.31 4.41 -12.89
CA ARG A 26 -3.48 3.69 -13.88
C ARG A 26 -3.93 2.25 -14.07
N THR A 27 -4.42 1.61 -13.01
CA THR A 27 -4.92 0.24 -13.09
C THR A 27 -6.36 0.16 -13.58
N GLU A 28 -7.09 1.28 -13.63
CA GLU A 28 -8.45 1.36 -14.18
C GLU A 28 -8.43 1.24 -15.71
N GLY A 29 -8.57 -0.01 -16.21
CA GLY A 29 -8.66 -0.32 -17.64
C GLY A 29 -7.39 -0.93 -18.24
N GLU A 30 -6.31 -1.03 -17.48
CA GLU A 30 -5.08 -1.70 -17.89
C GLU A 30 -5.10 -3.18 -17.50
N ARG A 31 -4.55 -4.05 -18.37
CA ARG A 31 -4.43 -5.49 -18.07
C ARG A 31 -3.23 -5.80 -17.16
N GLU A 32 -2.22 -4.92 -17.12
CA GLU A 32 -0.97 -5.12 -16.40
C GLU A 32 -0.46 -3.79 -15.84
N ALA A 33 0.28 -3.82 -14.73
CA ALA A 33 0.97 -2.64 -14.20
C ALA A 33 2.19 -2.31 -15.08
N ASP A 34 2.38 -1.04 -15.43
CA ASP A 34 3.66 -0.55 -15.97
C ASP A 34 4.72 -0.38 -14.85
N GLU A 35 6.00 -0.29 -15.25
CA GLU A 35 7.12 -0.08 -14.31
C GLU A 35 6.93 1.16 -13.42
N HIS A 36 6.20 2.16 -13.93
CA HIS A 36 5.92 3.37 -13.18
C HIS A 36 4.90 3.13 -12.06
N THR A 37 3.87 2.34 -12.31
CA THR A 37 2.85 1.97 -11.33
C THR A 37 3.45 1.05 -10.26
N ASP A 38 4.34 0.13 -10.65
CA ASP A 38 5.14 -0.65 -9.69
C ASP A 38 5.98 0.27 -8.78
N TYR A 39 6.67 1.25 -9.35
CA TYR A 39 7.43 2.22 -8.57
C TYR A 39 6.55 3.03 -7.61
N ILE A 40 5.37 3.50 -8.05
CA ILE A 40 4.41 4.21 -7.20
C ILE A 40 3.97 3.31 -6.03
N PHE A 41 3.67 2.04 -6.31
CA PHE A 41 3.31 1.07 -5.28
C PHE A 41 4.45 0.85 -4.28
N GLU A 42 5.70 0.72 -4.73
CA GLU A 42 6.86 0.59 -3.84
C GLU A 42 7.02 1.80 -2.90
N VAL A 43 6.88 3.01 -3.44
CA VAL A 43 6.91 4.24 -2.64
C VAL A 43 5.78 4.23 -1.60
N GLN A 44 4.58 3.81 -2.00
CA GLN A 44 3.45 3.71 -1.08
C GLN A 44 3.72 2.71 0.06
N GLN A 45 4.31 1.54 -0.25
CA GLN A 45 4.73 0.56 0.77
C GLN A 45 5.77 1.14 1.74
N MET A 46 6.72 1.94 1.23
CA MET A 46 7.68 2.65 2.08
C MET A 46 6.98 3.61 3.05
N LEU A 47 6.01 4.39 2.57
CA LEU A 47 5.25 5.32 3.43
C LEU A 47 4.41 4.59 4.49
N TYR A 48 3.81 3.45 4.16
CA TYR A 48 3.13 2.62 5.15
C TYR A 48 4.07 2.12 6.26
N ARG A 49 5.32 1.76 5.92
CA ARG A 49 6.33 1.38 6.93
C ARG A 49 6.67 2.55 7.85
N GLN A 50 6.86 3.75 7.29
CA GLN A 50 7.11 4.96 8.08
C GLN A 50 5.92 5.24 9.03
N LEU A 51 4.70 5.13 8.52
CA LEU A 51 3.48 5.31 9.32
C LEU A 51 3.37 4.28 10.45
N ARG A 52 3.72 3.02 10.19
CA ARG A 52 3.80 1.98 11.23
C ARG A 52 4.80 2.35 12.33
N CYS A 53 6.00 2.82 11.96
CA CYS A 53 7.01 3.26 12.93
C CYS A 53 6.49 4.38 13.82
N LEU A 54 5.71 5.32 13.29
CA LEU A 54 5.09 6.38 14.10
C LEU A 54 4.03 5.86 15.06
N PHE A 55 3.21 4.89 14.64
CA PHE A 55 2.24 4.27 15.56
C PHE A 55 2.91 3.51 16.70
N LEU A 56 4.04 2.84 16.45
CA LEU A 56 4.81 2.15 17.49
C LEU A 56 5.49 3.09 18.49
N GLN A 57 5.62 4.39 18.19
CA GLN A 57 6.08 5.37 19.18
C GLN A 57 5.03 5.68 20.26
N ILE A 58 3.77 5.32 20.02
CA ILE A 58 2.64 5.63 20.92
C ILE A 58 1.82 4.42 21.34
N ALA A 59 2.03 3.26 20.72
CA ALA A 59 1.37 2.00 21.03
C ALA A 59 2.40 0.86 21.09
N VAL A 60 2.09 -0.18 21.86
CA VAL A 60 2.90 -1.41 21.91
C VAL A 60 2.63 -2.26 20.67
N GLU A 61 3.58 -3.13 20.29
CA GLU A 61 3.48 -3.93 19.07
C GLU A 61 2.24 -4.85 19.01
N ASP A 62 1.85 -5.42 20.16
CA ASP A 62 0.67 -6.29 20.27
C ASP A 62 -0.68 -5.53 20.37
N ASP A 63 -0.65 -4.20 20.29
CA ASP A 63 -1.86 -3.39 20.34
C ASP A 63 -2.83 -3.81 19.21
N PRO A 64 -4.13 -4.02 19.49
CA PRO A 64 -5.12 -4.39 18.48
C PRO A 64 -5.18 -3.44 17.28
N VAL A 65 -4.85 -2.16 17.46
CA VAL A 65 -4.80 -1.16 16.38
C VAL A 65 -3.64 -1.44 15.43
N ILE A 66 -2.46 -1.76 15.97
CA ILE A 66 -1.28 -2.11 15.17
C ILE A 66 -1.54 -3.40 14.39
N ARG A 67 -2.08 -4.43 15.04
CA ARG A 67 -2.43 -5.70 14.38
C ARG A 67 -3.42 -5.51 13.23
N ARG A 68 -4.47 -4.70 13.43
CA ARG A 68 -5.43 -4.37 12.36
C ARG A 68 -4.80 -3.57 11.22
N PHE A 69 -3.87 -2.67 11.53
CA PHE A 69 -3.13 -1.92 10.54
C PHE A 69 -2.28 -2.86 9.67
N ASP A 70 -1.50 -3.75 10.31
CA ASP A 70 -0.62 -4.71 9.64
C ASP A 70 -1.43 -5.69 8.79
N GLU A 71 -2.58 -6.17 9.28
CA GLU A 71 -3.49 -7.05 8.52
C GLU A 71 -4.02 -6.39 7.25
N LYS A 72 -4.43 -5.11 7.33
CA LYS A 72 -4.90 -4.36 6.15
C LYS A 72 -3.78 -4.16 5.14
N LEU A 73 -2.58 -3.80 5.61
CA LEU A 73 -1.42 -3.63 4.74
C LEU A 73 -1.03 -4.94 4.04
N PHE A 74 -1.07 -6.06 4.77
CA PHE A 74 -0.84 -7.38 4.21
C PHE A 74 -1.84 -7.72 3.09
N ARG A 75 -3.15 -7.54 3.35
CA ARG A 75 -4.20 -7.80 2.35
C ARG A 75 -4.02 -6.96 1.10
N TYR A 76 -3.69 -5.69 1.26
CA TYR A 76 -3.43 -4.79 0.14
C TYR A 76 -2.22 -5.24 -0.68
N ARG A 77 -1.10 -5.58 -0.03
CA ARG A 77 0.08 -6.11 -0.70
C ARG A 77 -0.20 -7.43 -1.43
N LEU A 78 -1.00 -8.30 -0.83
CA LEU A 78 -1.42 -9.54 -1.48
C LEU A 78 -2.25 -9.26 -2.74
N ALA A 79 -3.21 -8.33 -2.68
CA ALA A 79 -4.00 -7.93 -3.83
C ALA A 79 -3.11 -7.40 -4.98
N TRP A 80 -2.12 -6.56 -4.67
CA TRP A 80 -1.16 -6.08 -5.66
C TRP A 80 -0.32 -7.20 -6.29
N LEU A 81 0.18 -8.13 -5.48
CA LEU A 81 0.94 -9.28 -5.98
C LEU A 81 0.09 -10.19 -6.86
N LEU A 82 -1.20 -10.34 -6.55
CA LEU A 82 -2.13 -11.10 -7.38
C LEU A 82 -2.43 -10.36 -8.69
N TYR A 83 -2.61 -9.03 -8.66
CA TYR A 83 -2.77 -8.21 -9.85
C TYR A 83 -1.57 -8.34 -10.80
N THR A 84 -0.35 -8.20 -10.26
CA THR A 84 0.90 -8.24 -11.05
C THR A 84 1.34 -9.65 -11.47
N LYS A 85 1.03 -10.71 -10.70
CA LYS A 85 1.39 -12.10 -11.03
C LYS A 85 0.27 -12.89 -11.73
N GLY A 86 -0.93 -12.32 -11.83
CA GLY A 86 -2.18 -13.02 -12.16
C GLY A 86 -2.87 -12.60 -13.45
N VAL A 87 -2.13 -12.02 -14.41
CA VAL A 87 -2.45 -12.07 -15.86
C VAL A 87 -1.34 -12.82 -16.64
N ALA A 88 -0.38 -13.43 -15.95
CA ALA A 88 0.61 -14.34 -16.53
C ALA A 88 0.28 -15.84 -16.33
N ALA A 89 -0.92 -16.15 -15.82
CA ALA A 89 -1.48 -17.50 -15.83
C ALA A 89 -2.39 -17.61 -17.07
N GLY A 90 -1.86 -18.23 -18.13
CA GLY A 90 -2.43 -18.25 -19.46
C GLY A 90 -3.88 -18.70 -19.53
N PHE A 91 -4.68 -17.89 -20.21
CA PHE A 91 -5.51 -18.42 -21.28
C PHE A 91 -4.57 -18.72 -22.45
N ASP A 92 -3.85 -19.84 -22.33
CA ASP A 92 -3.49 -20.62 -23.51
C ASP A 92 -4.81 -21.30 -23.95
N GLU A 93 -5.70 -20.52 -24.55
CA GLU A 93 -6.72 -21.09 -25.43
C GLU A 93 -5.97 -21.51 -26.69
N GLY A 94 -5.36 -22.69 -26.60
CA GLY A 94 -5.10 -23.49 -27.77
C GLY A 94 -6.45 -23.84 -28.39
N ASP A 95 -6.72 -23.24 -29.54
CA ASP A 95 -7.45 -23.84 -30.67
C ASP A 95 -6.99 -23.18 -31.98
#